data_AF-A0A2N5AGU0-F1
#
_entry.id   AF-A0A2N5AGU0-F1
#
_cell.length_a   1.000
_cell.length_b   1.000
_cell.length_c   1.000
_cell.angle_alpha   90.00
_cell.angle_beta   90.00
_cell.angle_gamma   90.00
#
_symmetry.space_group_name_H-M   'P 1'
#
loop_
_entity.id
_entity.type
_entity.pdbx_description
1 polymer ?
#
loop_
_entity_poly.entity_id
_entity_poly.type
_entity_poly.pdbx_seq_one_letter_code
_entity_poly.pdbx_strand_id
1 'polypeptide(L)' 'LESCGVQPVKTVALADHQALSQADVAALVTTGQTLLMTEKDAVKCRDFAAANWWYLPVDAIMADERAQRLLADLATLAQR' A
#
# COMPACT_ATOMS: atom_id res chain seq x y z
N LEU A 1 -12.60 0.49 -3.92
CA LEU A 1 -12.66 1.79 -4.63
C LEU A 1 -14.00 2.01 -5.28
N GLU A 2 -14.40 1.11 -6.18
CA GLU A 2 -15.73 1.14 -6.80
C GLU A 2 -16.86 1.06 -5.77
N SER A 3 -16.73 0.19 -4.77
CA SER A 3 -17.67 0.11 -3.62
C SER A 3 -17.75 1.39 -2.78
N CYS A 4 -16.73 2.24 -2.85
CA CYS A 4 -16.68 3.54 -2.19
C CYS A 4 -17.20 4.67 -3.12
N GLY A 5 -17.71 4.35 -4.31
CA GLY A 5 -18.16 5.31 -5.31
C GLY A 5 -17.04 6.04 -6.07
N VAL A 6 -15.78 5.61 -5.91
CA VAL A 6 -14.62 6.23 -6.57
C VAL A 6 -14.38 5.57 -7.92
N GLN A 7 -14.34 6.38 -8.98
CA GLN A 7 -14.03 5.95 -10.35
C GLN A 7 -12.61 6.39 -10.73
N PRO A 8 -11.65 5.46 -10.93
CA PRO A 8 -10.30 5.82 -11.33
C PRO A 8 -10.24 6.41 -12.74
N VAL A 9 -9.45 7.47 -12.92
CA VAL A 9 -9.15 8.02 -14.26
C VAL A 9 -8.26 7.08 -15.07
N LYS A 10 -7.36 6.36 -14.39
CA LYS A 10 -6.39 5.40 -14.96
C LYS A 10 -6.02 4.36 -13.91
N THR A 11 -5.80 3.12 -14.33
CA THR A 11 -5.24 2.05 -13.50
C THR A 11 -3.95 1.53 -14.13
N VAL A 12 -2.97 1.18 -13.29
CA VAL A 12 -1.67 0.65 -13.73
C VAL A 12 -1.36 -0.57 -12.88
N ALA A 13 -1.21 -1.72 -13.51
CA ALA A 13 -0.81 -2.95 -12.83
C ALA A 13 0.73 -3.02 -12.78
N LEU A 14 1.26 -3.38 -11.61
CA LEU A 14 2.68 -3.55 -11.37
C LEU A 14 2.96 -4.99 -10.94
N ALA A 15 4.15 -5.49 -11.25
CA ALA A 15 4.61 -6.76 -10.70
C ALA A 15 4.81 -6.66 -9.18
N ASP A 16 4.63 -7.77 -8.47
CA ASP A 16 4.68 -7.84 -7.00
C ASP A 16 5.94 -7.19 -6.40
N HIS A 17 7.08 -7.50 -7.02
CA HIS A 17 8.43 -7.03 -6.66
C HIS A 17 8.97 -5.98 -7.62
N GLN A 18 8.10 -5.26 -8.33
CA GLN A 18 8.54 -4.16 -9.20
C GLN A 18 9.31 -3.13 -8.36
N ALA A 19 10.55 -2.85 -8.76
CA ALA A 19 11.32 -1.73 -8.24
C ALA A 19 10.71 -0.43 -8.77
N LEU A 20 10.51 0.55 -7.89
CA LEU A 20 9.89 1.82 -8.21
C LEU A 20 10.88 2.95 -7.92
N SER A 21 11.20 3.74 -8.94
CA SER A 21 11.86 5.02 -8.76
C SER A 21 10.85 6.17 -8.69
N GLN A 22 11.26 7.32 -8.16
CA GLN A 22 10.42 8.52 -8.15
C GLN A 22 9.96 8.92 -9.57
N ALA A 23 10.83 8.78 -10.56
CA ALA A 23 10.51 9.13 -11.94
C ALA A 23 9.45 8.20 -12.53
N ASP A 24 9.55 6.89 -12.27
CA ASP A 24 8.57 5.90 -12.76
C ASP A 24 7.17 6.21 -12.22
N VAL A 25 7.08 6.51 -10.91
CA VAL A 25 5.81 6.76 -10.23
C VAL A 25 5.24 8.14 -10.61
N ALA A 26 6.09 9.16 -10.73
CA ALA A 26 5.67 10.49 -11.18
C ALA A 26 5.12 10.48 -12.61
N ALA A 27 5.66 9.62 -13.48
CA ALA A 27 5.15 9.45 -14.84
C ALA A 27 3.75 8.80 -14.91
N LEU A 28 3.25 8.22 -13.81
CA LEU A 28 1.92 7.60 -13.79
C LEU A 28 0.78 8.63 -13.70
N VAL A 29 1.08 9.84 -13.23
CA VAL A 29 0.10 10.90 -12.95
C VAL A 29 0.40 12.19 -13.71
N THR A 30 -0.65 12.94 -14.03
CA THR A 30 -0.53 14.32 -14.53
C THR A 30 -0.82 15.34 -13.44
N THR A 31 -0.40 16.59 -13.65
CA THR A 31 -0.63 17.69 -12.70
C THR A 31 -2.09 17.79 -12.30
N GLY A 32 -2.34 17.85 -10.98
CA GLY A 32 -3.69 17.93 -10.41
C GLY A 32 -4.37 16.58 -10.16
N GLN A 33 -3.77 15.47 -10.59
CA GLN A 33 -4.28 14.13 -10.27
C GLN A 33 -3.79 13.65 -8.90
N THR A 34 -4.59 12.78 -8.29
CA THR A 34 -4.22 12.09 -7.05
C THR A 34 -3.82 10.65 -7.41
N LEU A 35 -2.66 10.22 -6.91
CA LEU A 35 -2.23 8.83 -7.06
C LEU A 35 -2.74 8.05 -5.84
N LEU A 36 -3.40 6.91 -6.10
CA LEU A 36 -3.75 5.96 -5.06
C LEU A 36 -3.10 4.62 -5.37
N MET A 37 -2.43 4.04 -4.39
CA MET A 37 -1.72 2.76 -4.52
C MET A 37 -2.01 1.84 -3.31
N THR A 38 -1.49 0.62 -3.39
CA THR A 38 -1.52 -0.29 -2.23
C THR A 38 -0.49 0.15 -1.18
N GLU A 39 -0.70 -0.20 0.08
CA GLU A 39 0.26 0.10 1.14
C GLU A 39 1.66 -0.48 0.84
N LYS A 40 1.72 -1.66 0.22
CA LYS A 40 2.97 -2.29 -0.20
C LYS A 40 3.79 -1.41 -1.15
N ASP A 41 3.14 -0.78 -2.14
CA ASP A 41 3.84 0.10 -3.08
C ASP A 41 4.16 1.45 -2.44
N ALA A 42 3.32 1.93 -1.51
CA ALA A 42 3.61 3.14 -0.74
C ALA A 42 4.86 3.00 0.14
N VAL A 43 5.10 1.82 0.72
CA VAL A 43 6.35 1.53 1.45
C VAL A 43 7.57 1.67 0.54
N LYS A 44 7.48 1.25 -0.72
CA LYS A 44 8.57 1.41 -1.70
C LYS A 44 8.81 2.88 -2.08
N CYS A 45 7.77 3.72 -2.00
CA CYS A 45 7.82 5.13 -2.39
C CYS A 45 8.11 6.10 -1.24
N ARG A 46 8.25 5.60 0.01
CA ARG A 46 8.23 6.40 1.23
C ARG A 46 9.20 7.60 1.20
N ASP A 47 10.40 7.41 0.69
CA ASP A 47 11.45 8.43 0.73
C ASP A 47 11.23 9.58 -0.27
N PHE A 48 10.34 9.40 -1.25
CA PHE A 48 10.12 10.35 -2.34
C PHE A 48 8.64 10.63 -2.61
N ALA A 49 7.76 10.25 -1.68
CA ALA A 49 6.32 10.39 -1.84
C ALA A 49 5.91 11.86 -1.98
N ALA A 50 5.09 12.15 -2.98
CA ALA A 50 4.49 13.48 -3.15
C ALA A 50 3.24 13.62 -2.26
N ALA A 51 2.87 14.87 -1.94
CA ALA A 51 1.74 15.18 -1.04
C ALA A 51 0.38 14.65 -1.53
N ASN A 52 0.24 14.40 -2.84
CA ASN A 52 -0.96 13.88 -3.49
C ASN A 52 -0.88 12.37 -3.80
N TRP A 53 0.07 11.65 -3.19
CA TRP A 53 0.20 10.21 -3.31
C TRP A 53 -0.28 9.53 -2.03
N TRP A 54 -1.31 8.71 -2.18
CA TRP A 54 -2.02 8.10 -1.06
C TRP A 54 -2.00 6.59 -1.18
N TYR A 55 -2.23 5.95 -0.04
CA TYR A 55 -2.64 4.56 0.05
C TYR A 55 -3.79 4.48 1.04
N LEU A 56 -4.63 3.45 0.88
CA LEU A 56 -5.64 3.15 1.87
C LEU A 56 -5.05 2.10 2.82
N PRO A 57 -4.83 2.41 4.12
CA PRO A 57 -4.42 1.41 5.08
C PRO A 57 -5.52 0.36 5.24
N VAL A 58 -5.12 -0.88 5.44
CA VAL A 58 -6.04 -1.98 5.74
C VAL A 58 -5.56 -2.72 6.98
N ASP A 59 -6.45 -2.91 7.93
CA ASP A 59 -6.15 -3.66 9.15
C ASP A 59 -6.60 -5.11 8.98
N ALA A 60 -5.69 -6.04 9.28
CA ALA A 60 -6.02 -7.45 9.36
C ALA A 60 -6.64 -7.76 10.73
N ILE A 61 -7.92 -8.11 10.75
CA ILE A 61 -8.62 -8.54 11.97
C ILE A 61 -8.57 -10.07 12.05
N MET A 62 -7.82 -10.59 13.03
CA MET A 62 -7.72 -12.02 13.31
C MET A 62 -8.55 -12.38 14.54
N ALA A 63 -9.81 -12.78 14.31
CA ALA A 63 -10.74 -13.19 15.37
C ALA A 63 -10.56 -14.65 15.82
N ASP A 64 -9.83 -15.46 15.04
CA ASP A 64 -9.60 -16.88 15.33
C ASP A 64 -8.53 -17.08 16.42
N GLU A 65 -8.79 -17.96 17.39
CA GLU A 65 -7.87 -18.22 18.50
C GLU A 65 -6.50 -18.73 18.04
N ARG A 66 -6.42 -19.53 16.96
CA ARG A 66 -5.13 -20.01 16.43
C ARG A 66 -4.34 -18.88 15.80
N ALA A 67 -5.02 -17.97 15.09
CA ALA A 67 -4.39 -16.79 14.51
C ALA A 67 -3.85 -15.84 15.60
N GLN A 68 -4.59 -15.66 16.69
CA GLN A 68 -4.12 -14.90 17.86
C GLN A 68 -2.91 -15.55 18.54
N ARG A 69 -2.91 -16.89 18.66
CA ARG A 69 -1.77 -17.63 19.21
C ARG A 69 -0.52 -17.45 18.34
N LEU A 70 -0.66 -17.60 17.02
CA LEU A 70 0.43 -17.41 16.07
C LEU A 70 1.02 -15.99 16.18
N LEU A 71 0.17 -14.98 16.28
CA LEU A 71 0.59 -13.59 16.49
C LEU A 71 1.41 -13.41 17.78
N ALA A 72 0.97 -14.01 18.89
CA ALA A 72 1.69 -13.92 20.16
C ALA A 72 3.07 -14.59 20.09
N ASP A 73 3.17 -15.73 19.41
CA ASP A 73 4.43 -16.45 19.23
C ASP A 73 5.41 -15.64 18.34
N LEU A 74 4.91 -15.05 17.24
CA LEU A 74 5.70 -14.16 16.38
C LEU A 74 6.19 -12.90 17.11
N ALA A 75 5.32 -12.27 17.91
CA ALA A 75 5.69 -11.09 18.69
C ALA A 75 6.79 -11.39 19.72
N THR A 76 6.73 -12.56 20.36
CA THR A 76 7.76 -13.02 21.30
C THR A 76 9.11 -13.23 20.61
N LEU A 77 9.10 -13.74 19.37
CA LEU A 77 10.32 -13.95 18.59
C LEU A 77 10.95 -12.63 18.14
N ALA A 78 10.14 -11.66 17.72
CA ALA A 78 10.63 -10.36 17.23
C ALA A 78 11.25 -9.47 18.33
N GLN A 79 11.00 -9.79 19.61
CA GLN A 79 11.54 -9.07 20.76
C GLN A 79 12.83 -9.67 21.32
N ARG A 80 13.32 -10.77 20.74
CA ARG A 80 14.63 -11.38 21.05
C ARG A 80 15.68 -10.88 20.08
#